data_AF-A0A3D0WSG4-F1
#
_entry.id   AF-A0A3D0WSG4-F1
#
_cell.length_a   1.000
_cell.length_b   1.000
_cell.length_c   1.000
_cell.angle_alpha   90.00
_cell.angle_beta   90.00
_cell.angle_gamma   90.00
#
_symmetry.space_group_name_H-M   'P 1'
#
loop_
_entity.id
_entity.type
_entity.pdbx_description
1 polymer ?
#
loop_
_entity_poly.entity_id
_entity_poly.type
_entity_poly.pdbx_seq_one_letter_code
_entity_poly.pdbx_strand_id
1 'polypeptide(L)'
;MSYLKFDKDLMINLEYSLYRNILRTNRKGAYQNTSISGCNTSKYQGLLVMPVPFLDDDNHLILSSIDETVIQHGAQFNLGIHKYNDDNYSPKGHKYIREYNIDSVPKTIYRVGGVILSKEIMFSSKENRLMIRYKLMDAHSPTTMRFKPCMAFRNISQLTRQNDQVDRSYREVENGISTSMYYGYPEFFMQFNKRVDFMYQPYWNQGVEYIQDMQNGDTFKEDLYVPGYFEMPIAKGEEVIFSAGDILVNTSALTDEFNAELKKRTPRSSFYNCLKNSAHQFYYIPKTDEMYLLAGYPWFKVRARDQFVSLPGCTLSVGRPDDFTKIMDSAIPHIQDFLNDKPRKNIIKQIDDPDVLLWVTWALQQYWKENKPVFKEKYVDFLFSIINFILSNKHPNLTVDPENGLVSTYGRDVAVSWMNAVQNGKPVTPRSGYLVEFNALWHNALKFAEEVAAATNKEVLATTYEEKALKAQQSFIETFLNDAGYLYDYVDGTYADRNVRPNMIFAVSMDYSPLDRRQKKLVIDFVTKELLTPVGIRSLSPKGYNYRPRYAGTS
;
A
#
# COMPACT_ATOMS: atom_id res chain seq x y z
N MET A 1 7.44 9.81 -25.10
CA MET A 1 7.99 8.51 -24.66
C MET A 1 7.30 8.13 -23.36
N SER A 2 6.81 6.88 -23.23
CA SER A 2 6.23 6.40 -21.96
C SER A 2 7.32 6.29 -20.91
N TYR A 3 7.08 6.81 -19.70
CA TYR A 3 8.03 6.83 -18.59
C TYR A 3 8.34 5.43 -18.05
N LEU A 4 7.40 4.50 -18.19
CA LEU A 4 7.51 3.10 -17.78
C LEU A 4 7.24 2.21 -18.99
N LYS A 5 8.30 1.95 -19.76
CA LYS A 5 8.28 1.10 -20.96
C LYS A 5 9.35 0.02 -20.84
N PHE A 6 8.94 -1.21 -21.14
CA PHE A 6 9.77 -2.40 -21.10
C PHE A 6 9.66 -3.08 -22.45
N ASP A 7 10.80 -3.28 -23.10
CA ASP A 7 10.88 -3.92 -24.42
C ASP A 7 10.91 -5.45 -24.28
N LYS A 8 10.96 -6.11 -25.44
CA LYS A 8 10.99 -7.56 -25.54
C LYS A 8 12.11 -8.20 -24.72
N ASP A 9 13.31 -7.63 -24.72
CA ASP A 9 14.47 -8.25 -24.09
C ASP A 9 14.31 -8.26 -22.56
N LEU A 10 13.79 -7.17 -21.99
CA LEU A 10 13.44 -7.10 -20.57
C LEU A 10 12.27 -8.02 -20.20
N MET A 11 11.29 -8.19 -21.10
CA MET A 11 10.10 -9.01 -20.84
C MET A 11 10.36 -10.52 -20.96
N ILE A 12 11.35 -10.93 -21.76
CA ILE A 12 11.76 -12.33 -21.88
C ILE A 12 12.66 -12.75 -20.71
N ASN A 13 13.41 -11.82 -20.13
CA ASN A 13 14.25 -12.09 -18.96
C ASN A 13 13.38 -12.23 -17.70
N LEU A 14 13.06 -13.48 -17.32
CA LEU A 14 12.24 -13.77 -16.14
C LEU A 14 12.89 -13.32 -14.82
N GLU A 15 14.22 -13.33 -14.70
CA GLU A 15 14.91 -12.78 -13.52
C GLU A 15 14.66 -11.27 -13.36
N TYR A 16 14.36 -10.57 -14.46
CA TYR A 16 14.02 -9.15 -14.45
C TYR A 16 12.51 -8.92 -14.30
N SER A 17 11.69 -9.64 -15.08
CA SER A 17 10.26 -9.37 -15.21
C SER A 17 9.42 -9.91 -14.05
N LEU A 18 9.83 -11.00 -13.41
CA LEU A 18 9.07 -11.61 -12.31
C LEU A 18 9.06 -10.74 -11.04
N TYR A 19 10.13 -9.99 -10.79
CA TYR A 19 10.30 -9.18 -9.59
C TYR A 19 9.84 -7.72 -9.74
N ARG A 20 9.14 -7.40 -10.84
CA ARG A 20 8.53 -6.09 -11.06
C ARG A 20 7.02 -6.28 -11.12
N ASN A 21 6.35 -5.75 -10.11
CA ASN A 21 4.93 -5.96 -9.92
C ASN A 21 4.14 -4.69 -10.20
N ILE A 22 2.90 -4.87 -10.66
CA ILE A 22 1.95 -3.79 -10.86
C ILE A 22 0.86 -3.95 -9.82
N LEU A 23 0.71 -2.94 -8.97
CA LEU A 23 -0.43 -2.83 -8.07
C LEU A 23 -1.48 -1.88 -8.66
N ARG A 24 -2.74 -2.29 -8.66
CA ARG A 24 -3.91 -1.42 -8.87
C ARG A 24 -4.93 -1.69 -7.79
N THR A 25 -5.54 -0.66 -7.23
CA THR A 25 -6.44 -0.78 -6.08
C THR A 25 -7.74 -0.04 -6.35
N ASN A 26 -8.79 -0.47 -5.66
CA ASN A 26 -10.02 0.31 -5.54
C ASN A 26 -10.08 1.00 -4.17
N ARG A 27 -11.15 1.75 -3.92
CA ARG A 27 -11.37 2.41 -2.63
C ARG A 27 -11.98 1.50 -1.56
N LYS A 28 -12.31 0.26 -1.88
CA LYS A 28 -12.92 -0.71 -0.95
C LYS A 28 -11.92 -1.68 -0.33
N GLY A 29 -10.63 -1.55 -0.63
CA GLY A 29 -9.59 -2.46 -0.13
C GLY A 29 -9.26 -3.63 -1.07
N ALA A 30 -9.92 -3.73 -2.22
CA ALA A 30 -9.59 -4.69 -3.26
C ALA A 30 -8.44 -4.22 -4.15
N TYR A 31 -7.72 -5.17 -4.74
CA TYR A 31 -6.59 -4.90 -5.58
C TYR A 31 -6.35 -5.98 -6.65
N GLN A 32 -5.62 -5.58 -7.68
CA GLN A 32 -4.94 -6.42 -8.64
C GLN A 32 -3.43 -6.26 -8.41
N ASN A 33 -2.73 -7.37 -8.29
CA ASN A 33 -1.27 -7.38 -8.16
C ASN A 33 -0.69 -8.57 -8.92
N THR A 34 0.19 -8.34 -9.89
CA THR A 34 0.92 -9.42 -10.58
C THR A 34 2.23 -8.86 -11.16
N SER A 35 3.14 -9.74 -11.56
CA SER A 35 4.36 -9.34 -12.24
C SER A 35 4.05 -8.72 -13.61
N ILE A 36 4.97 -7.92 -14.16
CA ILE A 36 4.82 -7.34 -15.50
C ILE A 36 4.71 -8.43 -16.59
N SER A 37 5.19 -9.65 -16.31
CA SER A 37 5.03 -10.81 -17.19
C SER A 37 3.69 -11.54 -17.06
N GLY A 38 2.92 -11.25 -16.01
CA GLY A 38 1.66 -11.92 -15.68
C GLY A 38 1.79 -13.23 -14.89
N CYS A 39 3.02 -13.65 -14.54
CA CYS A 39 3.26 -14.80 -13.67
C CYS A 39 3.22 -14.34 -12.21
N ASN A 40 2.36 -14.95 -11.40
CA ASN A 40 2.33 -14.69 -9.97
C ASN A 40 3.54 -15.37 -9.28
N THR A 41 4.27 -14.64 -8.44
CA THR A 41 5.44 -15.07 -7.67
C THR A 41 5.15 -15.22 -6.18
N SER A 42 4.01 -14.74 -5.70
CA SER A 42 3.56 -14.81 -4.30
C SER A 42 2.06 -15.10 -4.25
N LYS A 43 1.59 -15.82 -3.23
CA LYS A 43 0.18 -16.12 -2.96
C LYS A 43 -0.68 -14.89 -2.73
N TYR A 44 -0.04 -13.74 -2.46
CA TYR A 44 -0.67 -12.43 -2.34
C TYR A 44 -0.87 -11.71 -3.68
N GLN A 45 -0.61 -12.39 -4.80
CA GLN A 45 -0.80 -11.86 -6.14
C GLN A 45 -1.99 -12.53 -6.84
N GLY A 46 -2.63 -11.77 -7.72
CA GLY A 46 -3.76 -12.18 -8.52
C GLY A 46 -4.39 -11.03 -9.28
N LEU A 47 -5.33 -11.38 -10.16
CA LEU A 47 -6.09 -10.44 -10.96
C LEU A 47 -7.24 -9.78 -10.19
N LEU A 48 -7.85 -10.49 -9.24
CA LEU A 48 -8.85 -9.92 -8.34
C LEU A 48 -8.69 -10.48 -6.92
N VAL A 49 -8.17 -9.64 -6.04
CA VAL A 49 -8.11 -9.86 -4.60
C VAL A 49 -9.02 -8.83 -3.92
N MET A 50 -9.93 -9.24 -3.05
CA MET A 50 -10.93 -8.35 -2.47
C MET A 50 -11.33 -8.75 -1.04
N PRO A 51 -11.84 -7.81 -0.21
CA PRO A 51 -12.41 -8.17 1.08
C PRO A 51 -13.67 -9.02 0.90
N VAL A 52 -13.87 -10.00 1.79
CA VAL A 52 -15.11 -10.78 1.88
C VAL A 52 -15.58 -10.78 3.33
N PRO A 53 -16.22 -9.67 3.80
CA PRO A 53 -16.50 -9.47 5.23
C PRO A 53 -17.39 -10.52 5.89
N PHE A 54 -18.10 -11.33 5.09
CA PHE A 54 -18.87 -12.46 5.60
C PHE A 54 -17.97 -13.58 6.15
N LEU A 55 -16.77 -13.76 5.59
CA LEU A 55 -15.85 -14.82 5.97
C LEU A 55 -14.91 -14.37 7.10
N ASP A 56 -14.16 -13.31 6.86
CA ASP A 56 -13.17 -12.77 7.80
C ASP A 56 -12.80 -11.31 7.46
N ASP A 57 -11.85 -10.75 8.24
CA ASP A 57 -11.34 -9.39 8.05
C ASP A 57 -10.24 -9.30 6.97
N ASP A 58 -9.78 -10.42 6.41
CA ASP A 58 -8.73 -10.47 5.41
C ASP A 58 -9.25 -10.24 3.99
N ASN A 59 -8.31 -10.12 3.07
CA ASN A 59 -8.61 -10.15 1.66
C ASN A 59 -8.58 -11.60 1.16
N HIS A 60 -9.37 -11.88 0.12
CA HIS A 60 -9.45 -13.18 -0.50
C HIS A 60 -9.09 -13.09 -1.98
N LEU A 61 -8.32 -14.06 -2.48
CA LEU A 61 -8.04 -14.20 -3.90
C LEU A 61 -9.23 -14.90 -4.57
N ILE A 62 -9.86 -14.23 -5.52
CA ILE A 62 -10.99 -14.77 -6.29
C ILE A 62 -10.50 -15.27 -7.65
N LEU A 63 -9.86 -14.39 -8.42
CA LEU A 63 -9.31 -14.69 -9.75
C LEU A 63 -7.78 -14.55 -9.72
N SER A 64 -7.07 -15.66 -9.87
CA SER A 64 -5.60 -15.72 -9.88
C SER A 64 -5.03 -15.21 -11.20
N SER A 65 -5.49 -15.77 -12.31
CA SER A 65 -5.10 -15.39 -13.67
C SER A 65 -6.25 -15.62 -14.65
N ILE A 66 -6.07 -15.13 -15.87
CA ILE A 66 -6.83 -15.56 -17.04
C ILE A 66 -5.81 -15.96 -18.10
N ASP A 67 -5.88 -17.20 -18.55
CA ASP A 67 -4.96 -17.76 -19.52
C ASP A 67 -5.57 -17.59 -20.91
N GLU A 68 -5.03 -16.64 -21.68
CA GLU A 68 -5.49 -16.37 -23.03
C GLU A 68 -4.79 -17.26 -24.05
N THR A 69 -5.52 -17.62 -25.10
CA THR A 69 -5.00 -18.38 -26.24
C THR A 69 -5.45 -17.75 -27.54
N VAL A 70 -4.51 -17.48 -28.43
CA VAL A 70 -4.78 -17.07 -29.82
C VAL A 70 -4.83 -18.33 -30.68
N ILE A 71 -5.88 -18.51 -31.47
CA ILE A 71 -6.06 -19.67 -32.34
C ILE A 71 -6.18 -19.22 -33.79
N GLN A 72 -5.32 -19.76 -34.67
CA GLN A 72 -5.36 -19.58 -36.12
C GLN A 72 -5.09 -20.91 -36.81
N HIS A 73 -5.88 -21.29 -37.82
CA HIS A 73 -5.72 -22.55 -38.57
C HIS A 73 -5.62 -23.81 -37.67
N GLY A 74 -6.32 -23.79 -36.53
CA GLY A 74 -6.28 -24.86 -35.52
C GLY A 74 -5.05 -24.86 -34.60
N ALA A 75 -4.01 -24.07 -34.90
CA ALA A 75 -2.85 -23.90 -34.03
C ALA A 75 -3.17 -22.98 -32.85
N GLN A 76 -2.76 -23.39 -31.64
CA GLN A 76 -3.00 -22.67 -30.39
C GLN A 76 -1.72 -22.01 -29.88
N PHE A 77 -1.79 -20.72 -29.56
CA PHE A 77 -0.70 -19.96 -28.97
C PHE A 77 -1.11 -19.43 -27.61
N ASN A 78 -0.63 -20.08 -26.55
CA ASN A 78 -0.96 -19.76 -25.16
C ASN A 78 -0.13 -18.56 -24.67
N LEU A 79 -0.82 -17.53 -24.18
CA LEU A 79 -0.22 -16.26 -23.71
C LEU A 79 0.01 -16.23 -22.19
N GLY A 80 -0.58 -17.18 -21.45
CA GLY A 80 -0.36 -17.33 -20.01
C GLY A 80 1.08 -17.75 -19.64
N ILE A 81 1.37 -17.64 -18.36
CA ILE A 81 2.62 -18.13 -17.76
C ILE A 81 2.39 -18.47 -16.29
N HIS A 82 2.77 -19.69 -15.91
CA HIS A 82 2.80 -20.16 -14.54
C HIS A 82 4.14 -20.84 -14.26
N LYS A 83 4.60 -20.76 -13.02
CA LYS A 83 5.75 -21.53 -12.53
C LYS A 83 5.22 -22.85 -11.94
N TYR A 84 5.90 -23.95 -12.24
CA TYR A 84 5.67 -25.28 -11.68
C TYR A 84 6.98 -25.83 -11.12
N ASN A 85 6.97 -27.06 -10.58
CA ASN A 85 8.16 -27.77 -10.08
C ASN A 85 9.39 -27.60 -10.98
N ASP A 86 10.56 -27.52 -10.33
CA ASP A 86 11.86 -27.24 -10.97
C ASP A 86 11.84 -25.92 -11.76
N ASP A 87 12.76 -25.64 -12.66
CA ASP A 87 12.73 -24.39 -13.44
C ASP A 87 11.73 -24.43 -14.63
N ASN A 88 10.56 -25.02 -14.41
CA ASN A 88 9.53 -25.17 -15.44
C ASN A 88 8.52 -24.02 -15.42
N TYR A 89 8.47 -23.28 -16.52
CA TYR A 89 7.43 -22.30 -16.80
C TYR A 89 6.55 -22.79 -17.95
N SER A 90 5.25 -22.87 -17.71
CA SER A 90 4.27 -23.30 -18.72
C SER A 90 2.94 -22.57 -18.54
N PRO A 91 2.25 -22.16 -19.61
CA PRO A 91 2.82 -21.92 -20.93
C PRO A 91 3.93 -20.84 -20.89
N LYS A 92 4.68 -20.66 -21.99
CA LYS A 92 5.77 -19.68 -22.07
C LYS A 92 5.32 -18.38 -22.76
N GLY A 93 4.15 -17.88 -22.39
CA GLY A 93 3.51 -16.74 -23.06
C GLY A 93 4.29 -15.43 -23.00
N HIS A 94 5.12 -15.26 -21.97
CA HIS A 94 6.08 -14.14 -21.85
C HIS A 94 6.98 -13.99 -23.08
N LYS A 95 7.30 -15.08 -23.80
CA LYS A 95 8.11 -15.05 -25.03
C LYS A 95 7.44 -14.30 -26.19
N TYR A 96 6.12 -14.17 -26.14
CA TYR A 96 5.34 -13.44 -27.15
C TYR A 96 5.18 -11.96 -26.81
N ILE A 97 5.58 -11.52 -25.62
CA ILE A 97 5.50 -10.10 -25.24
C ILE A 97 6.54 -9.32 -26.04
N ARG A 98 6.06 -8.41 -26.88
CA ARG A 98 6.89 -7.47 -27.63
C ARG A 98 7.19 -6.22 -26.81
N GLU A 99 6.20 -5.77 -26.06
CA GLU A 99 6.27 -4.53 -25.30
C GLU A 99 5.31 -4.59 -24.12
N TYR A 100 5.76 -4.08 -22.98
CA TYR A 100 4.93 -3.77 -21.83
C TYR A 100 5.11 -2.30 -21.45
N ASN A 101 4.02 -1.56 -21.28
CA ASN A 101 4.09 -0.17 -20.85
C ASN A 101 2.97 0.18 -19.87
N ILE A 102 3.19 1.24 -19.10
CA ILE A 102 2.21 1.74 -18.13
C ILE A 102 2.07 3.25 -18.31
N ASP A 103 1.38 3.67 -19.36
CA ASP A 103 1.03 5.08 -19.52
C ASP A 103 -0.18 5.43 -18.61
N SER A 104 -1.40 5.18 -19.07
CA SER A 104 -2.62 5.32 -18.24
C SER A 104 -2.96 4.02 -17.50
N VAL A 105 -2.88 2.90 -18.21
CA VAL A 105 -3.14 1.53 -17.72
C VAL A 105 -2.01 0.59 -18.14
N PRO A 106 -1.78 -0.51 -17.40
CA PRO A 106 -0.96 -1.63 -17.87
C PRO A 106 -1.38 -2.05 -19.27
N LYS A 107 -0.44 -2.03 -20.21
CA LYS A 107 -0.65 -2.44 -21.59
C LYS A 107 0.46 -3.39 -22.02
N THR A 108 0.05 -4.56 -22.47
CA THR A 108 0.95 -5.57 -23.05
C THR A 108 0.64 -5.70 -24.54
N ILE A 109 1.67 -5.66 -25.38
CA ILE A 109 1.58 -5.97 -26.80
C ILE A 109 2.22 -7.34 -27.02
N TYR A 110 1.41 -8.29 -27.50
CA TYR A 110 1.88 -9.60 -27.93
C TYR A 110 2.10 -9.62 -29.43
N ARG A 111 3.12 -10.37 -29.87
CA ARG A 111 3.32 -10.73 -31.26
C ARG A 111 3.48 -12.24 -31.39
N VAL A 112 2.57 -12.87 -32.12
CA VAL A 112 2.52 -14.32 -32.32
C VAL A 112 2.29 -14.60 -33.79
N GLY A 113 3.30 -15.10 -34.49
CA GLY A 113 3.23 -15.24 -35.96
C GLY A 113 2.85 -13.91 -36.63
N GLY A 114 1.74 -13.93 -37.38
CA GLY A 114 1.15 -12.74 -38.03
C GLY A 114 0.14 -11.97 -37.17
N VAL A 115 -0.05 -12.34 -35.89
CA VAL A 115 -0.98 -11.68 -34.96
C VAL A 115 -0.26 -10.64 -34.11
N ILE A 116 -0.83 -9.45 -34.01
CA ILE A 116 -0.49 -8.44 -33.02
C ILE A 116 -1.72 -8.18 -32.15
N LEU A 117 -1.63 -8.50 -30.87
CA LEU A 117 -2.72 -8.37 -29.90
C LEU A 117 -2.29 -7.42 -28.78
N SER A 118 -3.11 -6.43 -28.45
CA SER A 118 -2.91 -5.62 -27.24
C SER A 118 -3.84 -6.07 -26.12
N LYS A 119 -3.32 -6.13 -24.89
CA LYS A 119 -4.06 -6.38 -23.65
C LYS A 119 -3.91 -5.17 -22.73
N GLU A 120 -5.01 -4.56 -22.32
CA GLU A 120 -5.04 -3.42 -21.40
C GLU A 120 -5.85 -3.78 -20.16
N ILE A 121 -5.27 -3.61 -18.96
CA ILE A 121 -5.91 -4.00 -17.69
C ILE A 121 -6.38 -2.76 -16.93
N MET A 122 -7.66 -2.71 -16.59
CA MET A 122 -8.28 -1.67 -15.77
C MET A 122 -8.85 -2.27 -14.50
N PHE A 123 -8.43 -1.78 -13.34
CA PHE A 123 -9.07 -2.10 -12.06
C PHE A 123 -9.99 -0.95 -11.67
N SER A 124 -11.27 -1.24 -11.43
CA SER A 124 -12.27 -0.24 -11.07
C SER A 124 -11.85 0.51 -9.80
N SER A 125 -12.07 1.82 -9.76
CA SER A 125 -11.79 2.60 -8.56
C SER A 125 -12.90 2.48 -7.49
N LYS A 126 -14.10 2.02 -7.87
CA LYS A 126 -15.31 2.05 -7.04
C LYS A 126 -15.87 0.67 -6.69
N GLU A 127 -15.60 -0.33 -7.51
CA GLU A 127 -16.19 -1.67 -7.42
C GLU A 127 -15.08 -2.72 -7.30
N ASN A 128 -15.40 -3.90 -6.78
CA ASN A 128 -14.49 -5.05 -6.79
C ASN A 128 -14.52 -5.69 -8.18
N ARG A 129 -14.06 -4.92 -9.18
CA ARG A 129 -14.20 -5.27 -10.59
C ARG A 129 -12.91 -5.01 -11.37
N LEU A 130 -12.52 -6.01 -12.13
CA LEU A 130 -11.45 -6.00 -13.10
C LEU A 130 -12.06 -5.95 -14.51
N MET A 131 -11.51 -5.11 -15.38
CA MET A 131 -11.80 -5.13 -16.81
C MET A 131 -10.50 -5.32 -17.60
N ILE A 132 -10.52 -6.18 -18.61
CA ILE A 132 -9.40 -6.40 -19.51
C ILE A 132 -9.88 -6.19 -20.94
N ARG A 133 -9.28 -5.22 -21.63
CA ARG A 133 -9.53 -4.95 -23.04
C ARG A 133 -8.48 -5.65 -23.90
N TYR A 134 -8.95 -6.48 -24.82
CA TYR A 134 -8.16 -7.10 -25.86
C TYR A 134 -8.47 -6.42 -27.19
N LYS A 135 -7.45 -6.02 -27.94
CA LYS A 135 -7.61 -5.49 -29.30
C LYS A 135 -6.73 -6.28 -30.25
N LEU A 136 -7.35 -6.87 -31.26
CA LEU A 136 -6.61 -7.50 -32.36
C LEU A 136 -6.11 -6.39 -33.29
N MET A 137 -4.90 -5.90 -33.07
CA MET A 137 -4.35 -4.79 -33.85
C MET A 137 -4.05 -5.21 -35.28
N ASP A 138 -3.56 -6.43 -35.46
CA ASP A 138 -3.24 -6.99 -36.77
C ASP A 138 -3.38 -8.52 -36.77
N ALA A 139 -3.80 -9.07 -37.91
CA ALA A 139 -3.90 -10.50 -38.16
C ALA A 139 -3.98 -10.76 -39.66
N HIS A 140 -3.35 -11.83 -40.13
CA HIS A 140 -3.39 -12.25 -41.54
C HIS A 140 -4.40 -13.38 -41.80
N SER A 141 -5.12 -13.83 -40.78
CA SER A 141 -6.04 -14.97 -40.87
C SER A 141 -7.18 -14.82 -39.84
N PRO A 142 -8.33 -15.48 -40.06
CA PRO A 142 -9.39 -15.58 -39.06
C PRO A 142 -8.81 -16.03 -37.72
N THR A 143 -9.13 -15.29 -36.67
CA THR A 143 -8.54 -15.46 -35.35
C THR A 143 -9.63 -15.71 -34.33
N THR A 144 -9.45 -16.77 -33.55
CA THR A 144 -10.30 -17.09 -32.40
C THR A 144 -9.53 -16.81 -31.12
N MET A 145 -10.19 -16.18 -30.16
CA MET A 145 -9.67 -15.99 -28.81
C MET A 145 -10.33 -17.00 -27.88
N ARG A 146 -9.51 -17.61 -27.04
CA ARG A 146 -9.96 -18.47 -25.95
C ARG A 146 -9.44 -17.94 -24.61
N PHE A 147 -10.28 -17.97 -23.58
CA PHE A 147 -9.96 -17.46 -22.25
C PHE A 147 -10.27 -18.50 -21.17
N LYS A 148 -9.27 -18.91 -20.40
CA LYS A 148 -9.39 -19.85 -19.27
C LYS A 148 -9.21 -19.11 -17.94
N PRO A 149 -10.28 -18.87 -17.16
CA PRO A 149 -10.12 -18.26 -15.83
C PRO A 149 -9.57 -19.27 -14.83
N CYS A 150 -8.49 -18.91 -14.13
CA CYS A 150 -7.93 -19.70 -13.03
C CYS A 150 -8.39 -19.09 -11.69
N MET A 151 -9.35 -19.75 -11.05
CA MET A 151 -10.03 -19.29 -9.84
C MET A 151 -9.42 -19.92 -8.59
N ALA A 152 -9.39 -19.17 -7.48
CA ALA A 152 -8.78 -19.61 -6.22
C ALA A 152 -9.77 -19.70 -5.06
N PHE A 153 -10.63 -18.68 -4.89
CA PHE A 153 -11.61 -18.54 -3.80
C PHE A 153 -11.05 -18.94 -2.43
N ARG A 154 -10.04 -18.21 -1.96
CA ARG A 154 -9.37 -18.47 -0.69
C ARG A 154 -8.94 -17.22 0.04
N ASN A 155 -8.77 -17.31 1.35
CA ASN A 155 -8.06 -16.28 2.11
C ASN A 155 -6.66 -16.08 1.51
N ILE A 156 -6.22 -14.83 1.41
CA ILE A 156 -4.97 -14.48 0.70
C ILE A 156 -3.71 -15.06 1.35
N SER A 157 -3.74 -15.34 2.65
CA SER A 157 -2.62 -15.92 3.40
C SER A 157 -2.51 -17.45 3.29
N GLN A 158 -3.58 -18.09 2.81
CA GLN A 158 -3.68 -19.53 2.65
C GLN A 158 -3.47 -19.94 1.18
N LEU A 159 -3.40 -21.25 0.93
CA LEU A 159 -3.36 -21.84 -0.41
C LEU A 159 -4.47 -22.86 -0.56
N THR A 160 -5.01 -22.99 -1.78
CA THR A 160 -5.99 -24.00 -2.11
C THR A 160 -5.32 -25.24 -2.70
N ARG A 161 -5.89 -26.41 -2.40
CA ARG A 161 -5.58 -27.68 -3.07
C ARG A 161 -6.83 -28.23 -3.72
N GLN A 162 -6.65 -29.07 -4.73
CA GLN A 162 -7.75 -29.81 -5.31
C GLN A 162 -8.55 -30.50 -4.21
N ASN A 163 -9.86 -30.29 -4.23
CA ASN A 163 -10.79 -30.85 -3.26
C ASN A 163 -12.17 -31.07 -3.91
N ASP A 164 -13.01 -31.83 -3.21
CA ASP A 164 -14.38 -32.17 -3.65
C ASP A 164 -15.46 -31.24 -3.07
N GLN A 165 -15.07 -30.27 -2.24
CA GLN A 165 -15.99 -29.27 -1.67
C GLN A 165 -16.27 -28.11 -2.63
N VAL A 166 -15.51 -28.01 -3.72
CA VAL A 166 -15.73 -27.01 -4.76
C VAL A 166 -17.10 -27.20 -5.40
N ASP A 167 -17.94 -26.16 -5.30
CA ASP A 167 -19.14 -26.06 -6.11
C ASP A 167 -18.73 -25.75 -7.55
N ARG A 168 -19.06 -26.68 -8.45
CA ARG A 168 -18.72 -26.61 -9.87
C ARG A 168 -19.86 -26.03 -10.72
N SER A 169 -20.98 -25.70 -10.09
CA SER A 169 -22.13 -25.13 -10.78
C SER A 169 -21.80 -23.74 -11.33
N TYR A 170 -22.49 -23.40 -12.42
CA TYR A 170 -22.46 -22.08 -13.00
C TYR A 170 -23.86 -21.73 -13.51
N ARG A 171 -24.12 -20.44 -13.70
CA ARG A 171 -25.32 -19.95 -14.38
C ARG A 171 -24.92 -19.07 -15.55
N GLU A 172 -25.54 -19.30 -16.70
CA GLU A 172 -25.39 -18.40 -17.84
C GLU A 172 -25.98 -17.03 -17.51
N VAL A 173 -25.26 -15.99 -17.91
CA VAL A 173 -25.70 -14.60 -17.84
C VAL A 173 -25.44 -13.95 -19.20
N GLU A 174 -25.87 -12.70 -19.38
CA GLU A 174 -25.60 -11.98 -20.63
C GLU A 174 -24.09 -11.98 -20.94
N ASN A 175 -23.74 -12.55 -22.10
CA ASN A 175 -22.38 -12.68 -22.62
C ASN A 175 -21.35 -13.23 -21.61
N GLY A 176 -21.74 -14.20 -20.78
CA GLY A 176 -20.85 -14.73 -19.76
C GLY A 176 -21.47 -15.78 -18.85
N ILE A 177 -20.80 -16.05 -17.73
CA ILE A 177 -21.32 -16.91 -16.66
C ILE A 177 -21.16 -16.25 -15.28
N SER A 178 -21.91 -16.77 -14.32
CA SER A 178 -21.69 -16.55 -12.88
C SER A 178 -21.43 -17.88 -12.17
N THR A 179 -20.55 -17.87 -11.17
CA THR A 179 -20.23 -19.04 -10.34
C THR A 179 -19.75 -18.60 -8.95
N SER A 180 -19.83 -19.50 -7.97
CA SER A 180 -19.19 -19.34 -6.66
C SER A 180 -18.67 -20.69 -6.20
N MET A 181 -17.38 -20.79 -5.88
CA MET A 181 -16.76 -22.09 -5.56
C MET A 181 -17.11 -22.60 -4.16
N TYR A 182 -17.35 -21.72 -3.20
CA TYR A 182 -17.56 -22.11 -1.80
C TYR A 182 -18.59 -21.19 -1.12
N TYR A 183 -19.28 -21.76 -0.12
CA TYR A 183 -20.22 -21.01 0.70
C TYR A 183 -19.58 -19.78 1.36
N GLY A 184 -20.34 -18.68 1.41
CA GLY A 184 -19.93 -17.41 2.01
C GLY A 184 -19.19 -16.46 1.07
N TYR A 185 -18.69 -16.94 -0.07
CA TYR A 185 -18.19 -16.07 -1.13
C TYR A 185 -19.34 -15.45 -1.95
N PRO A 186 -19.17 -14.21 -2.42
CA PRO A 186 -20.14 -13.59 -3.32
C PRO A 186 -20.19 -14.32 -4.66
N GLU A 187 -21.31 -14.21 -5.35
CA GLU A 187 -21.43 -14.65 -6.73
C GLU A 187 -20.42 -13.88 -7.61
N PHE A 188 -19.65 -14.62 -8.40
CA PHE A 188 -18.61 -14.04 -9.24
C PHE A 188 -19.04 -14.07 -10.71
N PHE A 189 -19.13 -12.89 -11.31
CA PHE A 189 -19.59 -12.68 -12.68
C PHE A 189 -18.40 -12.51 -13.62
N MET A 190 -18.40 -13.24 -14.72
CA MET A 190 -17.40 -13.20 -15.78
C MET A 190 -18.11 -12.96 -17.11
N GLN A 191 -18.08 -11.72 -17.60
CA GLN A 191 -18.87 -11.26 -18.75
C GLN A 191 -18.02 -10.57 -19.81
N PHE A 192 -18.48 -10.58 -21.06
CA PHE A 192 -17.84 -9.93 -22.20
C PHE A 192 -18.76 -8.88 -22.84
N ASN A 193 -18.19 -7.88 -23.51
CA ASN A 193 -18.96 -6.89 -24.29
C ASN A 193 -19.52 -7.42 -25.62
N LYS A 194 -19.39 -8.73 -25.87
CA LYS A 194 -19.82 -9.43 -27.09
C LYS A 194 -20.23 -10.86 -26.73
N ARG A 195 -21.14 -11.43 -27.51
CA ARG A 195 -21.52 -12.85 -27.41
C ARG A 195 -20.31 -13.77 -27.41
N VAL A 196 -20.32 -14.73 -26.50
CA VAL A 196 -19.27 -15.70 -26.26
C VAL A 196 -19.88 -17.08 -26.03
N ASP A 197 -19.17 -18.12 -26.45
CA ASP A 197 -19.52 -19.49 -26.10
C ASP A 197 -18.71 -19.93 -24.89
N PHE A 198 -19.39 -20.44 -23.86
CA PHE A 198 -18.73 -21.03 -22.68
C PHE A 198 -18.73 -22.54 -22.79
N MET A 199 -17.54 -23.13 -22.85
CA MET A 199 -17.34 -24.57 -22.88
C MET A 199 -17.00 -25.05 -21.46
N TYR A 200 -17.98 -25.64 -20.80
CA TYR A 200 -17.80 -26.21 -19.46
C TYR A 200 -16.89 -27.44 -19.52
N GLN A 201 -15.68 -27.30 -18.97
CA GLN A 201 -14.64 -28.33 -18.92
C GLN A 201 -13.86 -28.16 -17.62
N PRO A 202 -14.45 -28.54 -16.47
CA PRO A 202 -13.87 -28.26 -15.17
C PRO A 202 -12.64 -29.13 -14.91
N TYR A 203 -11.54 -28.51 -14.48
CA TYR A 203 -10.35 -29.21 -13.98
C TYR A 203 -9.58 -28.34 -12.98
N TRP A 204 -8.64 -28.96 -12.27
CA TRP A 204 -7.69 -28.26 -11.42
C TRP A 204 -6.35 -28.11 -12.13
N ASN A 205 -5.88 -26.87 -12.29
CA ASN A 205 -4.51 -26.58 -12.68
C ASN A 205 -3.60 -26.80 -11.47
N GLN A 206 -3.00 -27.98 -11.37
CA GLN A 206 -2.27 -28.43 -10.18
C GLN A 206 -0.82 -27.94 -10.15
N GLY A 207 -0.32 -27.66 -8.94
CA GLY A 207 1.11 -27.48 -8.69
C GLY A 207 1.72 -26.16 -9.16
N VAL A 208 0.91 -25.10 -9.26
CA VAL A 208 1.41 -23.73 -9.49
C VAL A 208 2.27 -23.32 -8.30
N GLU A 209 3.46 -22.79 -8.55
CA GLU A 209 4.42 -22.40 -7.50
C GLU A 209 4.65 -20.89 -7.44
N TYR A 210 4.76 -20.38 -6.22
CA TYR A 210 5.07 -18.99 -5.89
C TYR A 210 6.53 -18.84 -5.47
N ILE A 211 7.40 -18.50 -6.42
CA ILE A 211 8.86 -18.49 -6.22
C ILE A 211 9.33 -17.56 -5.09
N GLN A 212 8.67 -16.43 -4.86
CA GLN A 212 9.02 -15.50 -3.80
C GLN A 212 8.66 -16.06 -2.42
N ASP A 213 7.52 -16.73 -2.30
CA ASP A 213 7.12 -17.37 -1.05
C ASP A 213 8.04 -18.56 -0.73
N MET A 214 8.41 -19.34 -1.75
CA MET A 214 9.41 -20.42 -1.63
C MET A 214 10.76 -19.89 -1.14
N GLN A 215 11.24 -18.78 -1.71
CA GLN A 215 12.49 -18.12 -1.31
C GLN A 215 12.43 -17.59 0.13
N ASN A 216 11.23 -17.26 0.62
CA ASN A 216 11.01 -16.82 2.00
C ASN A 216 10.77 -17.98 2.98
N GLY A 217 10.74 -19.23 2.51
CA GLY A 217 10.48 -20.41 3.34
C GLY A 217 9.01 -20.60 3.73
N ASP A 218 8.08 -19.94 3.05
CA ASP A 218 6.63 -20.08 3.28
C ASP A 218 6.03 -21.17 2.35
N THR A 219 4.80 -21.59 2.65
CA THR A 219 3.92 -22.33 1.74
C THR A 219 3.79 -21.64 0.38
N PHE A 220 4.02 -22.40 -0.69
CA PHE A 220 4.21 -21.81 -2.02
C PHE A 220 3.58 -22.59 -3.19
N LYS A 221 2.95 -23.75 -2.95
CA LYS A 221 2.37 -24.57 -4.03
C LYS A 221 0.84 -24.63 -3.92
N GLU A 222 0.15 -24.31 -5.01
CA GLU A 222 -1.31 -24.18 -5.09
C GLU A 222 -1.89 -24.93 -6.29
N ASP A 223 -3.12 -25.40 -6.14
CA ASP A 223 -3.94 -25.86 -7.26
C ASP A 223 -5.06 -24.84 -7.52
N LEU A 224 -5.27 -24.45 -8.77
CA LEU A 224 -6.27 -23.45 -9.16
C LEU A 224 -7.40 -24.11 -9.94
N TYR A 225 -8.65 -23.80 -9.59
CA TYR A 225 -9.81 -24.36 -10.28
C TYR A 225 -10.07 -23.61 -11.59
N VAL A 226 -10.27 -24.35 -12.67
CA VAL A 226 -10.62 -23.83 -13.99
C VAL A 226 -11.98 -24.43 -14.38
N PRO A 227 -13.06 -23.64 -14.46
CA PRO A 227 -14.41 -24.17 -14.73
C PRO A 227 -14.61 -24.58 -16.19
N GLY A 228 -13.78 -24.06 -17.10
CA GLY A 228 -13.91 -24.25 -18.53
C GLY A 228 -13.20 -23.13 -19.27
N TYR A 229 -13.65 -22.81 -20.48
CA TYR A 229 -13.13 -21.67 -21.23
C TYR A 229 -14.22 -20.96 -22.01
N PHE A 230 -13.98 -19.67 -22.22
CA PHE A 230 -14.74 -18.83 -23.13
C PHE A 230 -14.09 -18.82 -24.49
N GLU A 231 -14.86 -18.87 -25.58
CA GLU A 231 -14.34 -18.83 -26.94
C GLU A 231 -15.17 -17.90 -27.84
N MET A 232 -14.50 -17.09 -28.65
CA MET A 232 -15.15 -16.22 -29.63
C MET A 232 -14.19 -15.84 -30.78
N PRO A 233 -14.72 -15.57 -31.99
CA PRO A 233 -13.94 -14.96 -33.06
C PRO A 233 -13.66 -13.48 -32.76
N ILE A 234 -12.48 -13.02 -33.15
CA ILE A 234 -12.09 -11.60 -33.11
C ILE A 234 -11.58 -11.15 -34.48
N ALA A 235 -12.11 -10.03 -34.99
CA ALA A 235 -11.71 -9.44 -36.25
C ALA A 235 -10.56 -8.43 -36.06
N LYS A 236 -9.78 -8.20 -37.12
CA LYS A 236 -8.75 -7.15 -37.12
C LYS A 236 -9.39 -5.79 -36.83
N GLY A 237 -8.85 -5.07 -35.84
CA GLY A 237 -9.34 -3.79 -35.35
C GLY A 237 -10.40 -3.90 -34.25
N GLU A 238 -10.98 -5.08 -34.02
CA GLU A 238 -12.02 -5.31 -33.01
C GLU A 238 -11.46 -5.26 -31.58
N GLU A 239 -12.28 -4.77 -30.65
CA GLU A 239 -12.00 -4.71 -29.21
C GLU A 239 -12.99 -5.58 -28.44
N VAL A 240 -12.47 -6.50 -27.64
CA VAL A 240 -13.23 -7.35 -26.72
C VAL A 240 -12.87 -6.95 -25.30
N ILE A 241 -13.87 -6.72 -24.45
CA ILE A 241 -13.68 -6.38 -23.04
C ILE A 241 -14.23 -7.51 -22.18
N PHE A 242 -13.34 -8.12 -21.41
CA PHE A 242 -13.68 -9.03 -20.32
C PHE A 242 -13.90 -8.24 -19.03
N SER A 243 -14.97 -8.51 -18.31
CA SER A 243 -15.29 -7.94 -17.00
C SER A 243 -15.45 -9.07 -15.98
N ALA A 244 -14.76 -8.95 -14.85
CA ALA A 244 -14.79 -9.89 -13.74
C ALA A 244 -15.03 -9.16 -12.43
N GLY A 245 -16.06 -9.53 -11.66
CA GLY A 245 -16.35 -8.89 -10.38
C GLY A 245 -17.50 -9.54 -9.61
N ASP A 246 -17.85 -8.93 -8.48
CA ASP A 246 -18.92 -9.37 -7.57
C ASP A 246 -20.31 -8.80 -7.89
N ILE A 247 -20.45 -8.17 -9.06
CA ILE A 247 -21.69 -7.58 -9.55
C ILE A 247 -21.94 -7.96 -11.01
N LEU A 248 -23.21 -8.23 -11.34
CA LEU A 248 -23.67 -8.36 -12.72
C LEU A 248 -23.63 -6.99 -13.41
N VAL A 249 -23.13 -6.94 -14.64
CA VAL A 249 -22.99 -5.69 -15.40
C VAL A 249 -23.79 -5.70 -16.70
N ASN A 250 -24.16 -4.51 -17.16
CA ASN A 250 -24.70 -4.32 -18.51
C ASN A 250 -23.56 -4.43 -19.53
N THR A 251 -23.56 -5.51 -20.31
CA THR A 251 -22.42 -5.81 -21.19
C THR A 251 -22.26 -4.84 -22.36
N SER A 252 -23.36 -4.22 -22.81
CA SER A 252 -23.36 -3.21 -23.87
C SER A 252 -22.64 -1.91 -23.45
N ALA A 253 -22.58 -1.60 -22.15
CA ALA A 253 -21.97 -0.39 -21.62
C ALA A 253 -20.47 -0.52 -21.36
N LEU A 254 -19.91 -1.74 -21.38
CA LEU A 254 -18.53 -2.02 -20.98
C LEU A 254 -17.49 -1.21 -21.77
N THR A 255 -17.71 -1.00 -23.06
CA THR A 255 -16.81 -0.22 -23.92
C THR A 255 -16.76 1.25 -23.46
N ASP A 256 -17.91 1.84 -23.21
CA ASP A 256 -18.02 3.23 -22.78
C ASP A 256 -17.51 3.43 -21.36
N GLU A 257 -17.81 2.51 -20.44
CA GLU A 257 -17.31 2.51 -19.07
C GLU A 257 -15.78 2.46 -19.03
N PHE A 258 -15.16 1.54 -19.79
CA PHE A 258 -13.71 1.43 -19.85
C PHE A 258 -13.08 2.71 -20.42
N ASN A 259 -13.64 3.25 -21.50
CA ASN A 259 -13.15 4.49 -22.11
C ASN A 259 -13.29 5.70 -21.17
N ALA A 260 -14.41 5.79 -20.43
CA ALA A 260 -14.64 6.85 -19.46
C ALA A 260 -13.67 6.76 -18.26
N GLU A 261 -13.42 5.55 -17.76
CA GLU A 261 -12.48 5.32 -16.66
C GLU A 261 -11.04 5.61 -17.11
N LEU A 262 -10.67 5.23 -18.33
CA LEU A 262 -9.34 5.47 -18.91
C LEU A 262 -9.03 6.97 -19.00
N LYS A 263 -9.99 7.79 -19.45
CA LYS A 263 -9.85 9.25 -19.55
C LYS A 263 -9.62 9.93 -18.20
N LYS A 264 -10.08 9.35 -17.10
CA LYS A 264 -9.92 9.90 -15.74
C LYS A 264 -8.56 9.56 -15.12
N ARG A 265 -7.81 8.59 -15.68
CA ARG A 265 -6.53 8.16 -15.10
C ARG A 265 -5.46 9.22 -15.36
N THR A 266 -4.70 9.55 -14.32
CA THR A 266 -3.50 10.37 -14.45
C THR A 266 -2.41 9.52 -15.12
N PRO A 267 -1.93 9.89 -16.34
CA PRO A 267 -0.87 9.14 -17.01
C PRO A 267 0.42 9.19 -16.20
N ARG A 268 1.16 8.07 -16.16
CA ARG A 268 2.50 8.02 -15.54
C ARG A 268 3.54 8.59 -16.50
N SER A 269 3.47 9.89 -16.74
CA SER A 269 4.36 10.61 -17.65
C SER A 269 5.55 11.29 -16.96
N SER A 270 5.61 11.26 -15.63
CA SER A 270 6.66 11.88 -14.82
C SER A 270 6.81 11.19 -13.47
N PHE A 271 7.91 11.46 -12.77
CA PHE A 271 8.13 11.01 -11.39
C PHE A 271 7.00 11.49 -10.46
N TYR A 272 6.61 12.76 -10.55
CA TYR A 272 5.48 13.33 -9.79
C TYR A 272 4.17 12.58 -10.07
N ASN A 273 3.85 12.30 -11.34
CA ASN A 273 2.64 11.56 -11.67
C ASN A 273 2.69 10.10 -11.18
N CYS A 274 3.88 9.49 -11.13
CA CYS A 274 4.05 8.17 -10.51
C CYS A 274 3.74 8.23 -9.01
N LEU A 275 4.32 9.20 -8.27
CA LEU A 275 4.06 9.39 -6.84
C LEU A 275 2.58 9.70 -6.55
N LYS A 276 1.94 10.55 -7.37
CA LYS A 276 0.50 10.86 -7.25
C LYS A 276 -0.37 9.61 -7.44
N ASN A 277 -0.05 8.79 -8.43
CA ASN A 277 -0.73 7.50 -8.63
C ASN A 277 -0.50 6.56 -7.44
N SER A 278 0.71 6.54 -6.87
CA SER A 278 1.03 5.72 -5.69
C SER A 278 0.28 6.17 -4.44
N ALA A 279 0.25 7.47 -4.13
CA ALA A 279 -0.53 8.02 -3.01
C ALA A 279 -2.00 7.60 -3.08
N HIS A 280 -2.59 7.68 -4.27
CA HIS A 280 -3.96 7.26 -4.51
C HIS A 280 -4.19 5.76 -4.29
N GLN A 281 -3.19 4.88 -4.29
CA GLN A 281 -3.44 3.44 -4.11
C GLN A 281 -3.91 3.11 -2.69
N PHE A 282 -3.56 3.92 -1.69
CA PHE A 282 -3.78 3.62 -0.28
C PHE A 282 -5.13 4.08 0.28
N TYR A 283 -5.88 4.85 -0.50
CA TYR A 283 -7.19 5.37 -0.08
C TYR A 283 -8.19 4.24 0.15
N TYR A 284 -8.82 4.24 1.32
CA TYR A 284 -9.78 3.25 1.76
C TYR A 284 -11.04 3.91 2.30
N ILE A 285 -12.19 3.51 1.75
CA ILE A 285 -13.53 4.03 1.99
C ILE A 285 -14.41 2.81 2.33
N PRO A 286 -14.37 2.32 3.59
CA PRO A 286 -15.18 1.18 4.00
C PRO A 286 -16.67 1.49 4.00
N LYS A 287 -17.05 2.77 4.19
CA LYS A 287 -18.41 3.29 4.23
C LYS A 287 -18.47 4.67 3.59
N THR A 288 -19.66 5.11 3.19
CA THR A 288 -19.87 6.36 2.43
C THR A 288 -19.23 7.60 3.07
N ASP A 289 -19.24 7.69 4.40
CA ASP A 289 -18.77 8.87 5.16
C ASP A 289 -17.45 8.64 5.90
N GLU A 290 -16.77 7.52 5.68
CA GLU A 290 -15.50 7.20 6.33
C GLU A 290 -14.39 7.07 5.28
N MET A 291 -13.28 7.79 5.47
CA MET A 291 -12.10 7.71 4.60
C MET A 291 -10.83 7.54 5.43
N TYR A 292 -9.97 6.63 5.01
CA TYR A 292 -8.71 6.30 5.68
C TYR A 292 -7.60 6.03 4.67
N LEU A 293 -6.37 5.86 5.18
CA LEU A 293 -5.24 5.33 4.43
C LEU A 293 -4.84 3.95 4.95
N LEU A 294 -4.75 2.98 4.05
CA LEU A 294 -4.12 1.69 4.36
C LEU A 294 -2.62 1.89 4.46
N ALA A 295 -1.99 1.25 5.44
CA ALA A 295 -0.55 1.34 5.64
C ALA A 295 0.28 0.66 4.54
N GLY A 296 -0.34 -0.25 3.77
CA GLY A 296 0.32 -0.87 2.63
C GLY A 296 -0.34 -2.17 2.19
N TYR A 297 -0.42 -2.38 0.88
CA TYR A 297 -0.83 -3.65 0.31
C TYR A 297 0.35 -4.63 0.26
N PRO A 298 0.11 -5.95 0.39
CA PRO A 298 -1.20 -6.59 0.59
C PRO A 298 -1.60 -6.76 2.07
N TRP A 299 -0.66 -6.58 3.02
CA TRP A 299 -0.80 -7.08 4.39
C TRP A 299 -1.46 -6.11 5.37
N PHE A 300 -1.31 -4.81 5.18
CA PHE A 300 -1.58 -3.87 6.26
C PHE A 300 -2.95 -3.20 6.14
N LYS A 301 -3.64 -3.15 7.29
CA LYS A 301 -4.87 -2.38 7.48
C LYS A 301 -4.53 -0.92 7.81
N VAL A 302 -5.51 -0.16 8.29
CA VAL A 302 -5.30 1.21 8.76
C VAL A 302 -4.53 1.18 10.08
N ARG A 303 -3.30 1.71 10.09
CA ARG A 303 -2.45 1.88 11.27
C ARG A 303 -2.26 3.37 11.53
N ALA A 304 -2.46 3.80 12.78
CA ALA A 304 -2.51 5.21 13.14
C ALA A 304 -1.23 5.97 12.73
N ARG A 305 -0.05 5.46 13.12
CA ARG A 305 1.25 6.06 12.80
C ARG A 305 1.42 6.26 11.29
N ASP A 306 1.23 5.19 10.51
CA ASP A 306 1.40 5.22 9.05
C ASP A 306 0.43 6.23 8.40
N GLN A 307 -0.82 6.28 8.85
CA GLN A 307 -1.81 7.21 8.33
C GLN A 307 -1.36 8.65 8.57
N PHE A 308 -1.04 9.05 9.80
CA PHE A 308 -0.75 10.46 10.09
C PHE A 308 0.60 10.93 9.54
N VAL A 309 1.61 10.06 9.47
CA VAL A 309 2.88 10.37 8.78
C VAL A 309 2.66 10.59 7.28
N SER A 310 1.84 9.74 6.64
CA SER A 310 1.64 9.80 5.19
C SER A 310 0.56 10.80 4.76
N LEU A 311 -0.35 11.18 5.65
CA LEU A 311 -1.55 11.96 5.33
C LEU A 311 -1.25 13.23 4.53
N PRO A 312 -0.33 14.13 4.94
CA PRO A 312 0.00 15.32 4.16
C PRO A 312 0.54 15.01 2.76
N GLY A 313 1.42 14.02 2.64
CA GLY A 313 2.01 13.61 1.35
C GLY A 313 0.99 12.96 0.41
N CYS A 314 0.05 12.19 0.97
CA CYS A 314 -0.99 11.50 0.21
C CYS A 314 -2.17 12.41 -0.18
N THR A 315 -2.28 13.60 0.40
CA THR A 315 -3.42 14.52 0.18
C THR A 315 -2.97 15.92 -0.27
N LEU A 316 -2.32 16.68 0.61
CA LEU A 316 -1.92 18.07 0.37
C LEU A 316 -0.92 18.18 -0.78
N SER A 317 0.15 17.37 -0.76
CA SER A 317 1.20 17.40 -1.81
C SER A 317 0.71 16.96 -3.20
N VAL A 318 -0.48 16.36 -3.28
CA VAL A 318 -1.13 15.94 -4.54
C VAL A 318 -2.35 16.79 -4.90
N GLY A 319 -2.56 17.91 -4.20
CA GLY A 319 -3.60 18.91 -4.46
C GLY A 319 -4.99 18.46 -4.04
N ARG A 320 -5.11 17.77 -2.89
CA ARG A 320 -6.37 17.22 -2.38
C ARG A 320 -6.62 17.57 -0.89
N PRO A 321 -6.72 18.86 -0.54
CA PRO A 321 -6.98 19.27 0.84
C PRO A 321 -8.32 18.77 1.38
N ASP A 322 -9.35 18.61 0.55
CA ASP A 322 -10.65 18.07 1.00
C ASP A 322 -10.55 16.61 1.45
N ASP A 323 -9.67 15.82 0.82
CA ASP A 323 -9.44 14.43 1.21
C ASP A 323 -8.64 14.37 2.54
N PHE A 324 -7.77 15.36 2.82
CA PHE A 324 -7.15 15.50 4.15
C PHE A 324 -8.22 15.65 5.22
N THR A 325 -9.13 16.61 5.03
CA THR A 325 -10.22 16.90 5.96
C THR A 325 -11.08 15.66 6.20
N LYS A 326 -11.47 14.93 5.14
CA LYS A 326 -12.26 13.69 5.28
C LYS A 326 -11.55 12.62 6.09
N ILE A 327 -10.25 12.42 5.85
CA ILE A 327 -9.47 11.39 6.57
C ILE A 327 -9.24 11.79 8.03
N MET A 328 -8.89 13.06 8.29
CA MET A 328 -8.73 13.56 9.66
C MET A 328 -10.06 13.50 10.42
N ASP A 329 -11.15 13.98 9.83
CA ASP A 329 -12.50 13.97 10.43
C ASP A 329 -12.98 12.53 10.71
N SER A 330 -12.64 11.56 9.84
CA SER A 330 -12.91 10.13 10.08
C SER A 330 -12.10 9.57 11.26
N ALA A 331 -10.91 10.10 11.53
CA ALA A 331 -10.02 9.63 12.59
C ALA A 331 -10.28 10.28 13.96
N ILE A 332 -10.76 11.54 13.99
CA ILE A 332 -11.00 12.32 15.21
C ILE A 332 -11.84 11.56 16.24
N PRO A 333 -12.98 10.93 15.91
CA PRO A 333 -13.77 10.20 16.90
C PRO A 333 -12.98 9.09 17.61
N HIS A 334 -12.12 8.37 16.88
CA HIS A 334 -11.29 7.31 17.47
C HIS A 334 -10.22 7.88 18.40
N ILE A 335 -9.62 9.02 18.02
CA ILE A 335 -8.65 9.71 18.88
C ILE A 335 -9.36 10.26 20.12
N GLN A 336 -10.53 10.88 19.98
CA GLN A 336 -11.30 11.37 21.11
C GLN A 336 -11.74 10.25 22.05
N ASP A 337 -12.10 9.08 21.53
CA ASP A 337 -12.37 7.91 22.36
C ASP A 337 -11.12 7.51 23.15
N PHE A 338 -9.93 7.51 22.53
CA PHE A 338 -8.66 7.27 23.23
C PHE A 338 -8.34 8.34 24.30
N LEU A 339 -8.47 9.63 23.97
CA LEU A 339 -8.19 10.74 24.91
C LEU A 339 -9.12 10.73 26.14
N ASN A 340 -10.31 10.13 26.01
CA ASN A 340 -11.34 10.08 27.05
C ASN A 340 -11.51 8.68 27.67
N ASP A 341 -10.58 7.76 27.43
CA ASP A 341 -10.61 6.38 27.93
C ASP A 341 -11.92 5.62 27.62
N LYS A 342 -12.43 5.80 26.41
CA LYS A 342 -13.62 5.10 25.89
C LYS A 342 -13.24 3.84 25.09
N PRO A 343 -14.15 2.85 24.98
CA PRO A 343 -13.94 1.68 24.14
C PRO A 343 -13.60 2.06 22.70
N ARG A 344 -12.53 1.47 22.15
CA ARG A 344 -12.01 1.81 20.83
C ARG A 344 -12.78 1.06 19.74
N LYS A 345 -13.04 1.74 18.62
CA LYS A 345 -13.54 1.08 17.40
C LYS A 345 -12.39 0.41 16.65
N ASN A 346 -12.68 -0.73 16.03
CA ASN A 346 -11.65 -1.64 15.50
C ASN A 346 -10.94 -1.21 14.20
N ILE A 347 -11.28 -0.07 13.60
CA ILE A 347 -10.82 0.30 12.25
C ILE A 347 -9.37 0.79 12.26
N ILE A 348 -9.03 1.75 13.13
CA ILE A 348 -7.66 2.29 13.24
C ILE A 348 -6.90 1.50 14.32
N LYS A 349 -5.89 0.74 13.92
CA LYS A 349 -5.03 0.01 14.85
C LYS A 349 -3.94 0.91 15.44
N GLN A 350 -3.48 0.56 16.64
CA GLN A 350 -2.30 1.17 17.31
C GLN A 350 -2.46 2.67 17.55
N ILE A 351 -3.65 3.12 17.96
CA ILE A 351 -3.92 4.54 18.22
C ILE A 351 -3.23 5.07 19.49
N ASP A 352 -2.87 4.16 20.38
CA ASP A 352 -2.21 4.36 21.67
C ASP A 352 -0.70 4.18 21.64
N ASP A 353 -0.13 3.97 20.46
CA ASP A 353 1.31 4.04 20.27
C ASP A 353 1.78 5.46 20.65
N PRO A 354 2.88 5.61 21.42
CA PRO A 354 3.21 6.87 22.09
C PRO A 354 3.58 8.04 21.18
N ASP A 355 3.97 7.81 19.93
CA ASP A 355 4.25 8.88 18.97
C ASP A 355 3.04 9.28 18.11
N VAL A 356 1.93 8.56 18.18
CA VAL A 356 0.78 8.79 17.28
C VAL A 356 0.22 10.19 17.43
N LEU A 357 -0.03 10.65 18.66
CA LEU A 357 -0.56 11.99 18.90
C LEU A 357 0.39 13.09 18.42
N LEU A 358 1.70 12.85 18.48
CA LEU A 358 2.71 13.77 17.95
C LEU A 358 2.63 13.85 16.42
N TRP A 359 2.41 12.72 15.74
CA TRP A 359 2.18 12.67 14.29
C TRP A 359 0.85 13.30 13.87
N VAL A 360 -0.21 13.15 14.67
CA VAL A 360 -1.49 13.85 14.45
C VAL A 360 -1.26 15.35 14.49
N THR A 361 -0.56 15.85 15.51
CA THR A 361 -0.22 17.28 15.63
C THR A 361 0.63 17.77 14.46
N TRP A 362 1.62 16.99 14.01
CA TRP A 362 2.43 17.33 12.83
C TRP A 362 1.59 17.38 11.54
N ALA A 363 0.68 16.42 11.34
CA ALA A 363 -0.22 16.42 10.18
C ALA A 363 -1.15 17.65 10.19
N LEU A 364 -1.68 18.00 11.36
CA LEU A 364 -2.45 19.22 11.59
C LEU A 364 -1.64 20.49 11.28
N GLN A 365 -0.36 20.54 11.65
CA GLN A 365 0.55 21.64 11.29
C GLN A 365 0.72 21.76 9.77
N GLN A 366 0.79 20.65 9.03
CA GLN A 366 0.84 20.70 7.58
C GLN A 366 -0.46 21.26 6.98
N TYR A 367 -1.62 20.88 7.53
CA TYR A 367 -2.91 21.42 7.08
C TYR A 367 -3.12 22.88 7.46
N TRP A 368 -2.61 23.33 8.61
CA TRP A 368 -2.61 24.74 9.00
C TRP A 368 -1.91 25.60 7.94
N LYS A 369 -0.77 25.14 7.41
CA LYS A 369 -0.05 25.85 6.33
C LYS A 369 -0.83 25.88 5.01
N GLU A 370 -1.64 24.86 4.75
CA GLU A 370 -2.48 24.77 3.56
C GLU A 370 -3.75 25.65 3.65
N ASN A 371 -4.50 25.55 4.75
CA ASN A 371 -5.80 26.21 4.90
C ASN A 371 -6.08 26.65 6.34
N LYS A 372 -5.46 27.78 6.75
CA LYS A 372 -5.65 28.38 8.09
C LYS A 372 -7.11 28.63 8.46
N PRO A 373 -7.98 29.21 7.60
CA PRO A 373 -9.38 29.48 7.97
C PRO A 373 -10.15 28.23 8.37
N VAL A 374 -10.11 27.17 7.56
CA VAL A 374 -10.80 25.91 7.86
C VAL A 374 -10.20 25.24 9.09
N PHE A 375 -8.88 25.31 9.27
CA PHE A 375 -8.24 24.81 10.48
C PHE A 375 -8.77 25.53 11.74
N LYS A 376 -8.85 26.88 11.70
CA LYS A 376 -9.32 27.68 12.83
C LYS A 376 -10.73 27.29 13.26
N GLU A 377 -11.59 27.00 12.28
CA GLU A 377 -12.97 26.57 12.50
C GLU A 377 -13.04 25.15 13.10
N LYS A 378 -12.24 24.21 12.58
CA LYS A 378 -12.43 22.78 12.88
C LYS A 378 -11.51 22.19 13.94
N TYR A 379 -10.26 22.61 14.01
CA TYR A 379 -9.19 21.80 14.62
C TYR A 379 -8.48 22.45 15.80
N VAL A 380 -8.77 23.71 16.12
CA VAL A 380 -8.11 24.45 17.22
C VAL A 380 -8.31 23.74 18.56
N ASP A 381 -9.55 23.45 18.93
CA ASP A 381 -9.83 22.85 20.23
C ASP A 381 -9.37 21.38 20.29
N PHE A 382 -9.45 20.68 19.15
CA PHE A 382 -8.91 19.33 19.03
C PHE A 382 -7.38 19.30 19.23
N LEU A 383 -6.63 20.19 18.58
CA LEU A 383 -5.19 20.35 18.81
C LEU A 383 -4.89 20.58 20.30
N PHE A 384 -5.55 21.55 20.94
CA PHE A 384 -5.28 21.84 22.35
C PHE A 384 -5.66 20.67 23.28
N SER A 385 -6.69 19.90 22.96
CA SER A 385 -7.03 18.69 23.72
C SER A 385 -5.91 17.64 23.68
N ILE A 386 -5.26 17.45 22.54
CA ILE A 386 -4.11 16.55 22.39
C ILE A 386 -2.94 17.03 23.24
N ILE A 387 -2.58 18.31 23.11
CA ILE A 387 -1.46 18.90 23.85
C ILE A 387 -1.71 18.81 25.36
N ASN A 388 -2.92 19.15 25.81
CA ASN A 388 -3.28 19.07 27.22
C ASN A 388 -3.26 17.63 27.75
N PHE A 389 -3.69 16.64 26.95
CA PHE A 389 -3.63 15.23 27.33
C PHE A 389 -2.19 14.75 27.59
N ILE A 390 -1.25 15.13 26.71
CA ILE A 390 0.17 14.81 26.87
C ILE A 390 0.74 15.54 28.09
N LEU A 391 0.49 16.85 28.23
CA LEU A 391 0.97 17.65 29.39
C LEU A 391 0.41 17.17 30.73
N SER A 392 -0.78 16.60 30.73
CA SER A 392 -1.42 16.02 31.92
C SER A 392 -0.93 14.61 32.24
N ASN A 393 0.05 14.08 31.48
CA ASN A 393 0.60 12.74 31.64
C ASN A 393 -0.47 11.63 31.64
N LYS A 394 -1.52 11.80 30.82
CA LYS A 394 -2.62 10.82 30.70
C LYS A 394 -2.35 9.71 29.68
N HIS A 395 -1.33 9.87 28.84
CA HIS A 395 -0.97 8.84 27.87
C HIS A 395 -0.34 7.63 28.59
N PRO A 396 -0.76 6.38 28.30
CA PRO A 396 -0.33 5.21 29.06
C PRO A 396 1.16 4.89 28.95
N ASN A 397 1.82 5.32 27.87
CA ASN A 397 3.25 5.06 27.65
C ASN A 397 4.02 6.28 27.09
N LEU A 398 3.57 7.49 27.43
CA LEU A 398 4.27 8.74 27.10
C LEU A 398 4.09 9.72 28.26
N THR A 399 5.18 10.20 28.83
CA THR A 399 5.15 11.06 30.01
C THR A 399 6.08 12.23 29.82
N VAL A 400 5.60 13.44 30.07
CA VAL A 400 6.39 14.66 30.14
C VAL A 400 7.12 14.69 31.47
N ASP A 401 8.45 14.77 31.40
CA ASP A 401 9.32 14.97 32.53
C ASP A 401 9.21 16.41 33.04
N PRO A 402 8.83 16.63 34.31
CA PRO A 402 8.65 17.97 34.86
C PRO A 402 9.96 18.75 35.00
N GLU A 403 11.10 18.08 35.15
CA GLU A 403 12.41 18.70 35.39
C GLU A 403 13.02 19.27 34.12
N ASN A 404 12.90 18.56 32.99
CA ASN A 404 13.52 18.95 31.72
C ASN A 404 12.52 19.22 30.57
N GLY A 405 11.23 18.90 30.75
CA GLY A 405 10.18 19.14 29.74
C GLY A 405 10.19 18.19 28.54
N LEU A 406 11.09 17.21 28.52
CA LEU A 406 11.15 16.16 27.50
C LEU A 406 10.08 15.09 27.74
N VAL A 407 9.73 14.35 26.69
CA VAL A 407 8.84 13.19 26.78
C VAL A 407 9.65 11.88 26.82
N SER A 408 9.27 11.02 27.75
CA SER A 408 9.85 9.69 27.97
C SER A 408 8.81 8.59 27.70
N THR A 409 9.28 7.42 27.28
CA THR A 409 8.48 6.22 27.04
C THR A 409 9.17 4.97 27.60
N TYR A 410 8.41 3.94 27.92
CA TYR A 410 8.92 2.64 28.33
C TYR A 410 8.87 1.65 27.16
N GLY A 411 10.04 1.34 26.60
CA GLY A 411 10.17 0.44 25.44
C GLY A 411 11.23 -0.64 25.59
N ARG A 412 11.54 -1.04 26.83
CA ARG A 412 12.45 -2.16 27.12
C ARG A 412 11.82 -3.49 26.72
N ASP A 413 10.54 -3.67 27.03
CA ASP A 413 9.80 -4.92 26.79
C ASP A 413 8.73 -4.82 25.69
N VAL A 414 8.41 -3.60 25.25
CA VAL A 414 7.37 -3.33 24.24
C VAL A 414 7.94 -2.46 23.14
N ALA A 415 7.56 -2.74 21.90
CA ALA A 415 7.96 -1.93 20.76
C ALA A 415 7.12 -0.65 20.71
N VAL A 416 7.74 0.50 20.96
CA VAL A 416 7.04 1.79 21.14
C VAL A 416 7.22 2.78 19.98
N SER A 417 8.25 2.62 19.17
CA SER A 417 8.59 3.53 18.07
C SER A 417 8.32 2.89 16.70
N TRP A 418 8.46 3.64 15.61
CA TRP A 418 8.34 3.09 14.24
C TRP A 418 9.31 1.92 13.95
N MET A 419 10.42 1.80 14.69
CA MET A 419 11.32 0.64 14.66
C MET A 419 10.73 -0.53 15.47
N ASN A 420 9.55 -1.01 15.10
CA ASN A 420 8.72 -1.91 15.92
C ASN A 420 8.82 -3.41 15.60
N ALA A 421 9.93 -3.86 15.00
CA ALA A 421 10.12 -5.30 14.77
C ALA A 421 10.17 -6.07 16.10
N VAL A 422 9.45 -7.19 16.18
CA VAL A 422 9.35 -8.06 17.35
C VAL A 422 9.77 -9.48 16.96
N GLN A 423 10.57 -10.13 17.79
CA GLN A 423 10.96 -11.54 17.66
C GLN A 423 10.76 -12.24 18.99
N ASN A 424 10.05 -13.39 18.97
CA ASN A 424 9.72 -14.17 20.17
C ASN A 424 9.06 -13.31 21.29
N GLY A 425 8.16 -12.40 20.88
CA GLY A 425 7.46 -11.50 21.80
C GLY A 425 8.30 -10.34 22.36
N LYS A 426 9.57 -10.19 21.96
CA LYS A 426 10.46 -9.11 22.42
C LYS A 426 10.83 -8.13 21.30
N PRO A 427 11.00 -6.84 21.59
CA PRO A 427 11.49 -5.87 20.60
C PRO A 427 12.89 -6.26 20.09
N VAL A 428 13.08 -6.26 18.78
CA VAL A 428 14.39 -6.46 18.15
C VAL A 428 15.29 -5.25 18.39
N THR A 429 14.71 -4.05 18.43
CA THR A 429 15.39 -2.80 18.75
C THR A 429 14.65 -2.12 19.92
N PRO A 430 14.88 -2.54 21.17
CA PRO A 430 14.27 -1.90 22.33
C PRO A 430 14.79 -0.46 22.45
N ARG A 431 13.87 0.48 22.65
CA ARG A 431 14.17 1.92 22.77
C ARG A 431 13.29 2.50 23.87
N SER A 432 13.92 3.02 24.92
CA SER A 432 13.24 3.47 26.15
C SER A 432 13.84 4.80 26.60
N GLY A 433 13.15 5.50 27.50
CA GLY A 433 13.54 6.82 27.95
C GLY A 433 13.17 7.90 26.93
N TYR A 434 14.07 8.86 26.72
CA TYR A 434 13.89 9.93 25.75
C TYR A 434 14.34 9.46 24.36
N LEU A 435 13.40 9.33 23.43
CA LEU A 435 13.70 9.05 22.02
C LEU A 435 13.88 10.36 21.25
N VAL A 436 14.87 10.39 20.36
CA VAL A 436 15.26 11.62 19.64
C VAL A 436 14.13 12.17 18.78
N GLU A 437 13.39 11.32 18.08
CA GLU A 437 12.31 11.75 17.19
C GLU A 437 11.04 12.12 17.96
N PHE A 438 10.77 11.48 19.10
CA PHE A 438 9.63 11.83 19.95
C PHE A 438 9.82 13.24 20.50
N ASN A 439 11.02 13.56 20.99
CA ASN A 439 11.32 14.85 21.57
C ASN A 439 11.45 15.97 20.53
N ALA A 440 11.93 15.66 19.32
CA ALA A 440 11.88 16.58 18.20
C ALA A 440 10.44 16.94 17.80
N LEU A 441 9.57 15.93 17.69
CA LEU A 441 8.15 16.13 17.40
C LEU A 441 7.44 16.86 18.54
N TRP A 442 7.77 16.57 19.79
CA TRP A 442 7.19 17.20 20.97
C TRP A 442 7.51 18.69 21.06
N HIS A 443 8.78 19.06 20.89
CA HIS A 443 9.17 20.47 20.77
C HIS A 443 8.42 21.16 19.63
N ASN A 444 8.33 20.52 18.46
CA ASN A 444 7.60 21.07 17.32
C ASN A 444 6.10 21.23 17.61
N ALA A 445 5.48 20.27 18.31
CA ALA A 445 4.09 20.32 18.72
C ALA A 445 3.79 21.49 19.67
N LEU A 446 4.66 21.74 20.64
CA LEU A 446 4.53 22.88 21.56
C LEU A 446 4.64 24.22 20.82
N LYS A 447 5.64 24.39 19.95
CA LYS A 447 5.79 25.61 19.13
C LYS A 447 4.63 25.82 18.17
N PHE A 448 4.08 24.75 17.61
CA PHE A 448 2.89 24.85 16.77
C PHE A 448 1.64 25.22 17.58
N ALA A 449 1.46 24.64 18.77
CA ALA A 449 0.36 24.99 19.67
C ALA A 449 0.44 26.46 20.12
N GLU A 450 1.64 26.98 20.39
CA GLU A 450 1.91 28.40 20.64
C GLU A 450 1.47 29.26 19.45
N GLU A 451 1.88 28.92 18.21
CA GLU A 451 1.48 29.67 17.00
C GLU A 451 -0.05 29.74 16.86
N VAL A 452 -0.73 28.61 17.06
CA VAL A 452 -2.19 28.54 16.97
C VAL A 452 -2.86 29.32 18.10
N ALA A 453 -2.32 29.27 19.33
CA ALA A 453 -2.85 30.01 20.47
C ALA A 453 -2.76 31.53 20.23
N ALA A 454 -1.62 32.03 19.79
CA ALA A 454 -1.45 33.43 19.41
C ALA A 454 -2.40 33.82 18.26
N ALA A 455 -2.47 32.99 17.21
CA ALA A 455 -3.34 33.26 16.05
C ALA A 455 -4.85 33.16 16.34
N THR A 456 -5.23 32.69 17.54
CA THR A 456 -6.61 32.59 18.03
C THR A 456 -6.86 33.45 19.26
N ASN A 457 -5.96 34.39 19.57
CA ASN A 457 -6.04 35.34 20.68
C ASN A 457 -6.12 34.67 22.07
N LYS A 458 -5.51 33.49 22.25
CA LYS A 458 -5.40 32.77 23.52
C LYS A 458 -4.02 33.02 24.15
N GLU A 459 -3.71 34.29 24.44
CA GLU A 459 -2.37 34.75 24.86
C GLU A 459 -1.77 33.97 26.04
N VAL A 460 -2.55 33.69 27.08
CA VAL A 460 -2.08 32.94 28.26
C VAL A 460 -1.62 31.52 27.89
N LEU A 461 -2.33 30.86 26.96
CA LEU A 461 -1.92 29.56 26.46
C LEU A 461 -0.67 29.67 25.58
N ALA A 462 -0.58 30.72 24.75
CA ALA A 462 0.59 30.96 23.92
C ALA A 462 1.86 31.07 24.78
N THR A 463 1.85 31.92 25.82
CA THR A 463 2.97 32.06 26.77
C THR A 463 3.29 30.72 27.47
N THR A 464 2.27 29.98 27.90
CA THR A 464 2.45 28.67 28.55
C THR A 464 3.16 27.67 27.63
N TYR A 465 2.79 27.63 26.35
CA TYR A 465 3.41 26.73 25.37
C TYR A 465 4.82 27.19 24.98
N GLU A 466 5.05 28.50 24.89
CA GLU A 466 6.38 29.07 24.63
C GLU A 466 7.38 28.67 25.73
N GLU A 467 7.04 28.85 27.00
CA GLU A 467 7.89 28.48 28.13
C GLU A 467 8.25 26.99 28.12
N LYS A 468 7.27 26.13 27.86
CA LYS A 468 7.46 24.68 27.77
C LYS A 468 8.32 24.30 26.57
N ALA A 469 8.11 24.94 25.42
CA ALA A 469 8.89 24.69 24.21
C ALA A 469 10.36 25.08 24.43
N LEU A 470 10.63 26.24 25.03
CA LEU A 470 11.98 26.71 25.32
C LEU A 470 12.72 25.73 26.25
N LYS A 471 12.05 25.27 27.30
CA LYS A 471 12.60 24.28 28.24
C LYS A 471 12.92 22.95 27.55
N ALA A 472 12.00 22.44 26.72
CA ALA A 472 12.22 21.22 25.95
C ALA A 472 13.35 21.39 24.93
N GLN A 473 13.49 22.57 24.30
CA GLN A 473 14.56 22.87 23.35
C GLN A 473 15.95 22.79 23.99
N GLN A 474 16.14 23.47 25.12
CA GLN A 474 17.42 23.47 25.85
C GLN A 474 17.80 22.06 26.26
N SER A 475 16.87 21.35 26.91
CA SER A 475 17.07 19.98 27.35
C SER A 475 17.30 19.01 26.20
N PHE A 476 16.68 19.22 25.03
CA PHE A 476 16.91 18.40 23.84
C PHE A 476 18.37 18.45 23.41
N ILE A 477 18.94 19.65 23.33
CA ILE A 477 20.34 19.84 22.92
C ILE A 477 21.27 19.18 23.93
N GLU A 478 21.06 19.42 25.23
CA GLU A 478 21.86 18.84 26.31
C GLU A 478 21.79 17.30 26.35
N THR A 479 20.62 16.73 26.04
CA THR A 479 20.37 15.29 26.12
C THR A 479 20.89 14.54 24.91
N PHE A 480 20.64 15.05 23.69
CA PHE A 480 20.86 14.27 22.46
C PHE A 480 22.13 14.65 21.70
N LEU A 481 22.56 15.91 21.71
CA LEU A 481 23.71 16.32 20.91
C LEU A 481 25.00 15.80 21.54
N ASN A 482 25.72 14.97 20.80
CA ASN A 482 27.00 14.44 21.25
C ASN A 482 28.19 15.27 20.75
N ASP A 483 29.37 15.03 21.33
CA ASP A 483 30.61 15.73 20.99
C ASP A 483 31.06 15.54 19.53
N ALA A 484 30.62 14.45 18.89
CA ALA A 484 30.90 14.19 17.47
C ALA A 484 29.99 15.00 16.52
N GLY A 485 28.97 15.68 17.04
CA GLY A 485 28.09 16.56 16.27
C GLY A 485 26.86 15.89 15.65
N TYR A 486 26.56 14.64 16.03
CA TYR A 486 25.29 13.97 15.69
C TYR A 486 24.45 13.74 16.95
N LEU A 487 23.24 13.19 16.79
CA LEU A 487 22.34 12.96 17.91
C LEU A 487 22.39 11.50 18.37
N TYR A 488 22.37 11.28 19.70
CA TYR A 488 22.05 9.97 20.26
C TYR A 488 20.66 9.53 19.80
N ASP A 489 20.48 8.22 19.62
CA ASP A 489 19.20 7.68 19.13
C ASP A 489 18.11 7.68 20.21
N TYR A 490 18.51 7.37 21.45
CA TYR A 490 17.71 7.49 22.65
C TYR A 490 18.61 7.62 23.89
N VAL A 491 18.05 8.13 24.99
CA VAL A 491 18.70 8.25 26.29
C VAL A 491 17.79 7.67 27.38
N ASP A 492 18.28 6.71 28.16
CA ASP A 492 17.55 6.03 29.25
C ASP A 492 18.38 6.10 30.53
N GLY A 493 18.05 7.07 31.40
CA GLY A 493 18.84 7.37 32.59
C GLY A 493 20.26 7.81 32.22
N THR A 494 21.26 7.06 32.67
CA THR A 494 22.69 7.34 32.39
C THR A 494 23.18 6.75 31.07
N TYR A 495 22.35 5.95 30.38
CA TYR A 495 22.70 5.33 29.12
C TYR A 495 22.27 6.21 27.94
N ALA A 496 23.17 6.46 26.99
CA ALA A 496 22.90 7.14 25.74
C ALA A 496 23.32 6.27 24.55
N ASP A 497 22.40 6.00 23.62
CA ASP A 497 22.68 5.17 22.45
C ASP A 497 23.49 5.94 21.41
N ARG A 498 24.75 5.51 21.21
CA ARG A 498 25.68 6.10 20.24
C ARG A 498 25.52 5.56 18.83
N ASN A 499 24.63 4.58 18.60
CA ASN A 499 24.40 4.05 17.26
C ASN A 499 23.92 5.15 16.31
N VAL A 500 24.58 5.27 15.15
CA VAL A 500 24.15 6.17 14.08
C VAL A 500 22.92 5.57 13.40
N ARG A 501 21.76 6.20 13.63
CA ARG A 501 20.44 5.77 13.15
C ARG A 501 19.72 6.93 12.45
N PRO A 502 18.74 6.66 11.58
CA PRO A 502 18.10 7.71 10.80
C PRO A 502 17.16 8.59 11.61
N ASN A 503 16.81 8.23 12.85
CA ASN A 503 15.81 8.91 13.68
C ASN A 503 16.13 10.40 13.92
N MET A 504 17.41 10.76 13.97
CA MET A 504 17.87 12.16 14.05
C MET A 504 17.40 13.04 12.88
N ILE A 505 17.02 12.45 11.73
CA ILE A 505 16.52 13.22 10.58
C ILE A 505 15.23 13.96 10.92
N PHE A 506 14.41 13.42 11.83
CA PHE A 506 13.19 14.08 12.26
C PHE A 506 13.52 15.39 12.99
N ALA A 507 14.59 15.44 13.79
CA ALA A 507 15.01 16.67 14.45
C ALA A 507 15.36 17.79 13.47
N VAL A 508 15.81 17.48 12.25
CA VAL A 508 16.15 18.49 11.24
C VAL A 508 15.01 18.81 10.27
N SER A 509 14.02 17.92 10.13
CA SER A 509 12.93 18.05 9.15
C SER A 509 11.72 18.85 9.65
N MET A 510 11.61 19.09 10.96
CA MET A 510 10.49 19.85 11.52
C MET A 510 10.58 21.35 11.21
N ASP A 511 9.42 21.99 11.03
CA ASP A 511 9.32 23.46 10.88
C ASP A 511 9.95 24.15 12.10
N TYR A 512 9.61 23.66 13.30
CA TYR A 512 10.20 24.09 14.57
C TYR A 512 11.16 23.03 15.10
N SER A 513 12.36 23.01 14.54
CA SER A 513 13.45 22.17 15.04
C SER A 513 14.03 22.73 16.34
N PRO A 514 14.40 21.88 17.31
CA PRO A 514 15.14 22.32 18.48
C PRO A 514 16.60 22.70 18.16
N LEU A 515 17.11 22.32 16.98
CA LEU A 515 18.50 22.53 16.57
C LEU A 515 18.71 23.84 15.81
N ASP A 516 19.90 24.42 16.00
CA ASP A 516 20.39 25.52 15.17
C ASP A 516 20.80 25.05 13.76
N ARG A 517 21.04 26.01 12.86
CA ARG A 517 21.39 25.72 11.45
C ARG A 517 22.68 24.90 11.30
N ARG A 518 23.68 25.12 12.16
CA ARG A 518 24.98 24.42 12.11
C ARG A 518 24.80 22.97 12.57
N GLN A 519 24.08 22.76 13.67
CA GLN A 519 23.74 21.43 14.21
C GLN A 519 22.92 20.62 13.19
N LYS A 520 21.90 21.23 12.54
CA LYS A 520 21.14 20.58 11.47
C LYS A 520 22.03 20.09 10.33
N LYS A 521 22.98 20.93 9.89
CA LYS A 521 23.90 20.57 8.80
C LYS A 521 24.74 19.35 9.19
N LEU A 522 25.30 19.32 10.40
CA LEU A 522 26.11 18.20 10.88
C LEU A 522 25.30 16.89 10.87
N VAL A 523 24.07 16.91 11.38
CA VAL A 523 23.16 15.75 11.34
C VAL A 523 22.94 15.25 9.91
N ILE A 524 22.64 16.16 8.96
CA ILE A 524 22.47 15.79 7.54
C ILE A 524 23.76 15.18 6.98
N ASP A 525 24.92 15.79 7.24
CA ASP A 525 26.21 15.28 6.76
C ASP A 525 26.46 13.84 7.24
N PHE A 526 26.15 13.54 8.51
CA PHE A 526 26.27 12.18 9.07
C PHE A 526 25.29 11.19 8.42
N VAL A 527 24.01 11.55 8.27
CA VAL A 527 23.00 10.70 7.62
C VAL A 527 23.40 10.41 6.17
N THR A 528 23.80 11.44 5.42
CA THR A 528 24.23 11.30 4.03
C THR A 528 25.47 10.41 3.91
N LYS A 529 26.45 10.58 4.80
CA LYS A 529 27.71 9.82 4.76
C LYS A 529 27.52 8.35 5.13
N GLU A 530 26.71 8.03 6.12
CA GLU A 530 26.67 6.67 6.69
C GLU A 530 25.43 5.86 6.33
N LEU A 531 24.29 6.53 6.13
CA LEU A 531 22.99 5.87 6.06
C LEU A 531 22.34 5.94 4.68
N LEU A 532 22.64 6.97 3.87
CA LEU A 532 22.00 7.15 2.56
C LEU A 532 22.36 6.03 1.58
N THR A 533 21.35 5.55 0.87
CA THR A 533 21.45 4.61 -0.26
C THR A 533 20.66 5.17 -1.45
N PRO A 534 20.77 4.61 -2.67
CA PRO A 534 20.08 5.16 -3.84
C PRO A 534 18.55 5.27 -3.72
N VAL A 535 17.91 4.43 -2.89
CA VAL A 535 16.45 4.34 -2.78
C VAL A 535 15.91 4.44 -1.35
N GLY A 536 16.75 4.76 -0.37
CA GLY A 536 16.33 4.82 1.02
C GLY A 536 17.48 5.09 2.00
N ILE A 537 17.14 5.16 3.28
CA ILE A 537 18.10 5.40 4.37
C ILE A 537 18.19 4.13 5.22
N ARG A 538 19.41 3.68 5.52
CA ARG A 538 19.66 2.52 6.39
C ARG A 538 19.15 2.80 7.80
N SER A 539 18.55 1.79 8.44
CA SER A 539 18.06 1.86 9.82
C SER A 539 19.17 1.84 10.88
N LEU A 540 20.39 1.47 10.49
CA LEU A 540 21.60 1.46 11.33
C LEU A 540 22.83 1.64 10.43
N SER A 541 23.84 2.37 10.90
CA SER A 541 25.11 2.53 10.18
C SER A 541 25.81 1.18 9.97
N PRO A 542 26.40 0.94 8.77
CA PRO A 542 27.20 -0.25 8.50
C PRO A 542 28.39 -0.45 9.45
N LYS A 543 28.80 0.60 10.16
CA LYS A 543 29.86 0.53 11.18
C LYS A 543 29.38 -0.05 12.52
N GLY A 544 28.07 -0.16 12.73
CA GLY A 544 27.51 -0.71 13.96
C GLY A 544 27.63 -2.23 14.03
N TYR A 545 27.97 -2.76 15.20
CA TYR A 545 28.14 -4.20 15.44
C TYR A 545 26.90 -5.04 15.06
N ASN A 546 25.71 -4.50 15.33
CA ASN A 546 24.43 -5.14 15.04
C ASN A 546 23.92 -4.91 13.61
N TYR A 547 24.72 -4.30 12.72
CA TYR A 547 24.29 -4.07 11.35
C TYR A 547 24.10 -5.39 10.59
N ARG A 548 22.92 -5.55 10.01
CA ARG A 548 22.57 -6.65 9.11
C ARG A 548 21.96 -6.05 7.84
N PRO A 549 22.61 -6.18 6.67
CA PRO A 549 22.17 -5.53 5.44
C PRO A 549 20.96 -6.20 4.78
N ARG A 550 20.58 -7.40 5.23
CA ARG A 550 19.50 -8.22 4.67
C ARG A 550 18.48 -8.53 5.75
N TYR A 551 17.22 -8.24 5.45
CA TYR A 551 16.07 -8.71 6.22
C TYR A 551 15.49 -9.93 5.50
N ALA A 552 15.52 -11.08 6.16
CA ALA A 552 14.75 -12.26 5.80
C ALA A 552 13.78 -12.51 6.95
N GLY A 553 12.54 -12.89 6.66
CA GLY A 553 11.57 -13.22 7.70
C GLY A 553 12.07 -14.33 8.63
N THR A 554 11.37 -14.55 9.75
CA THR A 554 11.64 -15.71 10.59
C THR A 554 11.11 -16.95 9.88
N SER A 555 12.02 -17.85 9.48
CA SER A 555 11.74 -19.21 9.06
C SER A 555 11.06 -20.02 10.15
#